data_AF-A0A8T7BT18-F1
#
_entry.id   AF-A0A8T7BT18-F1
#
_cell.length_a   1.000
_cell.length_b   1.000
_cell.length_c   1.000
_cell.angle_alpha   90.00
_cell.angle_beta   90.00
_cell.angle_gamma   90.00
#
_symmetry.space_group_name_H-M   'P 1'
#
loop_
_entity.id
_entity.type
_entity.pdbx_description
1 polymer ?
#
loop_
_entity_poly.entity_id
_entity_poly.type
_entity_poly.pdbx_seq_one_letter_code
_entity_poly.pdbx_strand_id
1 'polypeptide(L)'
;MFNTLYSKLAATLVALLLGVGIFYALLSQSLYEESYRSSNQQLNRNLAADLVREMKLIREGRVDRDSMKEAFHVMMLVNPAIEIYFLDKAGKIVSFSADPGKIKRKQIDLLPIKKFLSGEGDFPLLGDDPRSTNSRKSFSVVALPTRDNPEGYLYVVLQG
;
A
#
# COMPACT_ATOMS: atom_id res chain seq x y z
N MET A 1 0.52 53.28 17.64
CA MET A 1 -0.71 53.50 16.85
C MET A 1 -1.77 52.41 17.08
N PHE A 2 -1.85 51.78 18.27
CA PHE A 2 -2.91 50.85 18.68
C PHE A 2 -3.10 50.89 20.21
N ASN A 3 -3.54 52.02 20.77
CA ASN A 3 -3.72 52.22 22.22
C ASN A 3 -5.20 52.28 22.64
N THR A 4 -6.08 51.58 21.92
CA THR A 4 -7.50 51.49 22.31
C THR A 4 -7.80 50.09 22.84
N LEU A 5 -8.63 49.99 23.89
CA LEU A 5 -9.05 48.70 24.49
C LEU A 5 -9.55 47.71 23.42
N TYR A 6 -10.26 48.23 22.42
CA TYR A 6 -10.78 47.48 21.28
C TYR A 6 -9.68 46.80 20.44
N SER A 7 -8.57 47.48 20.17
CA SER A 7 -7.46 46.90 19.40
C SER A 7 -6.77 45.74 20.13
N LYS A 8 -6.64 45.83 21.46
CA LYS A 8 -6.12 44.74 22.29
C LYS A 8 -7.08 43.56 22.32
N LEU A 9 -8.38 43.81 22.50
CA LEU A 9 -9.39 42.75 22.51
C LEU A 9 -9.47 42.03 21.15
N ALA A 10 -9.44 42.79 20.04
CA ALA A 10 -9.41 42.23 18.69
C ALA A 10 -8.14 41.41 18.43
N ALA A 11 -6.96 41.89 18.84
CA ALA A 11 -5.71 41.15 18.71
C ALA A 11 -5.73 39.84 19.52
N THR A 12 -6.23 39.88 20.76
CA THR A 12 -6.40 38.67 21.58
C THR A 12 -7.37 37.69 20.94
N LEU A 13 -8.50 38.17 20.41
CA LEU A 13 -9.48 37.33 19.71
C LEU A 13 -8.88 36.66 18.47
N VAL A 14 -8.14 37.42 17.65
CA VAL A 14 -7.45 36.90 16.46
C VAL A 14 -6.39 35.87 16.86
N ALA A 15 -5.58 36.14 17.88
CA ALA A 15 -4.59 35.19 18.37
C ALA A 15 -5.24 33.89 18.88
N LEU A 16 -6.37 33.99 19.56
CA LEU A 16 -7.13 32.84 20.07
C LEU A 16 -7.74 32.04 18.91
N LEU A 17 -8.32 32.70 17.90
CA LEU A 17 -8.82 32.08 16.67
C LEU A 17 -7.73 31.32 15.91
N LEU A 18 -6.56 31.94 15.73
CA LEU A 18 -5.41 31.29 15.09
C LEU A 18 -4.92 30.10 15.91
N GLY A 19 -4.87 30.23 17.24
CA GLY A 19 -4.50 29.14 18.13
C GLY A 19 -5.43 27.93 18.00
N VAL A 20 -6.75 28.16 17.99
CA VAL A 20 -7.75 27.11 17.79
C VAL A 20 -7.64 26.51 16.39
N GLY A 21 -7.45 27.33 15.36
CA GLY A 21 -7.31 26.86 13.97
C GLY A 21 -6.07 25.97 13.78
N ILE A 22 -4.93 26.36 14.33
CA ILE A 22 -3.69 25.57 14.30
C ILE A 22 -3.88 24.27 15.08
N PHE A 23 -4.45 24.34 16.28
CA PHE A 23 -4.70 23.15 17.10
C PHE A 23 -5.62 22.15 16.38
N TYR A 24 -6.71 22.64 15.77
CA TYR A 24 -7.61 21.81 14.98
C TYR A 24 -6.90 21.20 13.76
N ALA A 25 -6.11 21.99 13.01
CA ALA A 25 -5.37 21.50 11.85
C ALA A 25 -4.39 20.37 12.23
N LEU A 26 -3.66 20.52 13.35
CA LEU A 26 -2.74 19.49 13.84
C LEU A 26 -3.44 18.20 14.26
N LEU A 27 -4.58 18.31 14.96
CA LEU A 27 -5.41 17.15 15.32
C LEU A 27 -6.01 16.46 14.09
N SER A 28 -6.42 17.25 13.11
CA SER A 28 -7.05 16.73 11.90
C SER A 28 -6.05 15.95 11.06
N GLN A 29 -4.83 16.47 10.90
CA GLN A 29 -3.79 15.84 10.09
C GLN A 29 -3.40 14.45 10.61
N SER A 30 -3.31 14.25 11.93
CA SER A 30 -2.97 12.95 12.51
C SER A 30 -4.07 11.89 12.30
N LEU A 31 -5.33 12.29 12.35
CA LEU A 31 -6.48 11.39 12.13
C LEU A 31 -6.66 11.04 10.65
N TYR A 32 -6.34 11.97 9.74
CA TYR A 32 -6.56 11.76 8.31
C TYR A 32 -5.66 10.68 7.71
N GLU A 33 -4.38 10.60 8.07
CA GLU A 33 -3.45 9.69 7.41
C GLU A 33 -3.80 8.21 7.60
N GLU A 34 -4.14 7.81 8.83
CA GLU A 34 -4.46 6.41 9.13
C GLU A 34 -5.78 6.00 8.47
N SER A 35 -6.82 6.82 8.60
CA SER A 35 -8.12 6.58 7.97
C SER A 35 -8.03 6.55 6.44
N TYR A 36 -7.19 7.41 5.85
CA TYR A 36 -6.91 7.40 4.42
C TYR A 36 -6.23 6.10 3.97
N ARG A 37 -5.23 5.61 4.71
CA ARG A 37 -4.55 4.34 4.39
C ARG A 37 -5.49 3.15 4.48
N SER A 38 -6.33 3.07 5.53
CA SER A 38 -7.34 2.03 5.67
C SER A 38 -8.33 2.03 4.51
N SER A 39 -8.86 3.20 4.17
CA SER A 39 -9.85 3.35 3.10
C SER A 39 -9.25 2.96 1.75
N ASN A 40 -8.02 3.40 1.45
CA ASN A 40 -7.34 3.02 0.21
C ASN A 40 -7.04 1.52 0.14
N GLN A 41 -6.62 0.90 1.23
CA GLN A 41 -6.37 -0.54 1.24
C GLN A 41 -7.66 -1.35 1.08
N GLN A 42 -8.76 -0.88 1.66
CA GLN A 42 -10.08 -1.50 1.50
C GLN A 42 -10.53 -1.45 0.03
N LEU A 43 -10.39 -0.28 -0.63
CA LEU A 43 -10.74 -0.10 -2.03
C LEU A 43 -9.89 -1.01 -2.95
N ASN A 44 -8.60 -1.12 -2.66
CA ASN A 44 -7.66 -1.87 -3.48
C ASN A 44 -7.46 -3.32 -3.00
N ARG A 45 -8.30 -3.81 -2.09
CA ARG A 45 -8.14 -5.14 -1.48
C ARG A 45 -8.04 -6.24 -2.53
N ASN A 46 -8.85 -6.16 -3.58
CA ASN A 46 -8.92 -7.20 -4.61
C ASN A 46 -7.95 -6.97 -5.78
N LEU A 47 -7.16 -5.90 -5.78
CA LEU A 47 -6.30 -5.50 -6.89
C LEU A 47 -5.39 -6.66 -7.37
N ALA A 48 -4.73 -7.36 -6.46
CA ALA A 48 -3.88 -8.49 -6.82
C ALA A 48 -4.66 -9.63 -7.49
N ALA A 49 -5.87 -9.93 -7.01
CA ALA A 49 -6.73 -10.95 -7.59
C ALA A 49 -7.29 -10.54 -8.97
N ASP A 50 -7.63 -9.26 -9.13
CA ASP A 50 -8.12 -8.69 -10.38
C ASP A 50 -7.03 -8.72 -11.47
N LEU A 51 -5.79 -8.35 -11.12
CA LEU A 51 -4.65 -8.40 -12.03
C LEU A 51 -4.37 -9.83 -12.52
N VAL A 52 -4.45 -10.83 -11.65
CA VAL A 52 -4.27 -12.24 -12.03
C VAL A 52 -5.29 -12.68 -13.07
N ARG A 53 -6.55 -12.26 -12.89
CA ARG A 53 -7.66 -12.59 -13.79
C ARG A 53 -7.52 -11.89 -15.14
N GLU A 54 -7.20 -10.60 -15.12
CA GLU A 54 -7.10 -9.77 -16.34
C GLU A 54 -5.86 -10.08 -17.17
N MET A 55 -4.71 -10.28 -16.52
CA MET A 55 -3.44 -10.57 -17.18
C MET A 55 -3.25 -12.06 -17.49
N LYS A 56 -4.22 -12.92 -17.11
CA LYS A 56 -4.19 -14.38 -17.35
C LYS A 56 -2.89 -15.03 -16.85
N LEU A 57 -2.48 -14.71 -15.62
CA LEU A 57 -1.21 -15.17 -15.04
C LEU A 57 -1.19 -16.67 -14.67
N ILE A 58 -2.33 -17.35 -14.81
CA ILE A 58 -2.49 -18.77 -14.56
C ILE A 58 -2.92 -19.45 -15.86
N ARG A 59 -2.22 -20.52 -16.24
CA ARG A 59 -2.57 -21.38 -17.37
C ARG A 59 -2.50 -22.84 -16.92
N GLU A 60 -3.53 -23.63 -17.27
CA GLU A 60 -3.61 -25.06 -16.89
C GLU A 60 -3.42 -25.32 -15.38
N GLY A 61 -3.91 -24.41 -14.54
CA GLY A 61 -3.80 -24.52 -13.09
C GLY A 61 -2.39 -24.29 -12.53
N ARG A 62 -1.47 -23.73 -13.32
CA ARG A 62 -0.10 -23.36 -12.89
C ARG A 62 0.21 -21.90 -13.18
N VAL A 63 1.19 -21.36 -12.46
CA VAL A 63 1.67 -20.00 -12.69
C VAL A 63 2.45 -19.94 -14.01
N ASP A 64 1.99 -19.14 -14.96
CA ASP A 64 2.67 -18.89 -16.23
C ASP A 64 3.72 -17.78 -16.04
N ARG A 65 4.96 -18.18 -15.75
CA ARG A 65 6.05 -17.26 -15.43
C ARG A 65 6.49 -16.39 -16.61
N ASP A 66 6.32 -16.87 -17.84
CA ASP A 66 6.72 -16.13 -19.02
C ASP A 66 5.72 -15.02 -19.31
N SER A 67 4.42 -15.34 -19.30
CA SER A 67 3.35 -14.33 -19.41
C SER A 67 3.39 -13.33 -18.26
N MET A 68 3.80 -13.76 -17.05
CA MET A 68 3.92 -12.90 -15.89
C MET A 68 4.99 -11.81 -16.04
N LYS A 69 6.17 -12.14 -16.58
CA LYS A 69 7.22 -11.14 -16.80
C LYS A 69 6.76 -10.06 -17.78
N GLU A 70 6.11 -10.47 -18.86
CA GLU A 70 5.58 -9.54 -19.87
C GLU A 70 4.49 -8.65 -19.27
N ALA A 71 3.53 -9.25 -18.56
CA ALA A 71 2.46 -8.50 -17.89
C ALA A 71 2.99 -7.47 -16.89
N PHE A 72 4.04 -7.83 -16.14
CA PHE A 72 4.71 -6.93 -15.21
C PHE A 72 5.40 -5.77 -15.92
N HIS A 73 6.07 -6.03 -17.04
CA HIS A 73 6.68 -4.99 -17.85
C HIS A 73 5.64 -4.00 -18.39
N VAL A 74 4.54 -4.51 -18.96
CA VAL A 74 3.43 -3.67 -19.44
C VAL A 74 2.84 -2.84 -18.30
N MET A 75 2.63 -3.42 -17.12
CA MET A 75 2.07 -2.69 -15.99
C MET A 75 2.96 -1.54 -15.52
N MET A 76 4.28 -1.71 -15.56
CA MET A 76 5.24 -0.66 -15.24
C MET A 76 5.08 0.57 -16.16
N LEU A 77 4.66 0.36 -17.41
CA LEU A 77 4.41 1.43 -18.39
C LEU A 77 3.01 2.05 -18.22
N VAL A 78 2.01 1.22 -17.95
CA VAL A 78 0.60 1.66 -17.85
C VAL A 78 0.34 2.41 -16.53
N ASN A 79 0.81 1.86 -15.41
CA ASN A 79 0.64 2.48 -14.10
C ASN A 79 1.86 2.22 -13.20
N PRO A 80 2.89 3.09 -13.26
CA PRO A 80 4.11 2.92 -12.46
C PRO A 80 3.90 3.11 -10.95
N ALA A 81 2.71 3.56 -10.53
CA ALA A 81 2.34 3.59 -9.11
C ALA A 81 1.98 2.20 -8.58
N ILE A 82 1.70 1.22 -9.43
CA ILE A 82 1.42 -0.16 -9.05
C ILE A 82 2.71 -0.97 -9.17
N GLU A 83 3.17 -1.49 -8.04
CA GLU A 83 4.33 -2.37 -7.98
C GLU A 83 3.88 -3.80 -7.68
N ILE A 84 4.20 -4.71 -8.58
CA ILE A 84 3.80 -6.11 -8.52
C ILE A 84 5.04 -6.96 -8.24
N TYR A 85 4.89 -7.91 -7.33
CA TYR A 85 5.94 -8.83 -6.91
C TYR A 85 5.38 -10.24 -6.89
N PHE A 86 6.04 -11.18 -7.56
CA PHE A 86 5.76 -12.60 -7.38
C PHE A 86 6.68 -13.15 -6.30
N LEU A 87 6.06 -13.69 -5.25
CA LEU A 87 6.72 -14.32 -4.13
C LEU A 87 6.61 -15.83 -4.24
N ASP A 88 7.65 -16.56 -3.84
CA ASP A 88 7.52 -18.00 -3.61
C ASP A 88 6.78 -18.30 -2.30
N LYS A 89 6.61 -19.60 -2.00
CA LYS A 89 5.94 -20.07 -0.76
C LYS A 89 6.63 -19.61 0.53
N ALA A 90 7.90 -19.22 0.48
CA ALA A 90 8.69 -18.73 1.61
C ALA A 90 8.72 -17.20 1.69
N GLY A 91 8.03 -16.49 0.78
CA GLY A 91 8.00 -15.04 0.71
C GLY A 91 9.21 -14.43 0.00
N LYS A 92 10.05 -15.22 -0.67
CA LYS A 92 11.18 -14.71 -1.45
C LYS A 92 10.66 -14.07 -2.73
N ILE A 93 11.17 -12.89 -3.07
CA ILE A 93 10.84 -12.21 -4.32
C ILE A 93 11.52 -12.95 -5.47
N VAL A 94 10.70 -13.49 -6.38
CA VAL A 94 11.14 -14.26 -7.55
C VAL A 94 11.15 -13.40 -8.81
N SER A 95 10.13 -12.57 -9.00
CA SER A 95 10.03 -11.60 -10.10
C SER A 95 9.24 -10.36 -9.66
N PHE A 96 9.41 -9.25 -10.37
CA PHE A 96 8.80 -7.96 -10.00
C PHE A 96 8.64 -7.00 -11.18
N SER A 97 7.66 -6.09 -11.09
CA SER A 97 7.35 -5.03 -12.06
C SER A 97 7.96 -3.67 -11.70
N ALA A 98 9.16 -3.69 -11.12
CA ALA A 98 9.86 -2.51 -10.61
C ALA A 98 11.29 -2.45 -11.14
N ASP A 99 11.89 -1.27 -11.10
CA ASP A 99 13.31 -1.10 -11.40
C ASP A 99 14.17 -1.94 -10.41
N PRO A 100 14.97 -2.90 -10.90
CA PRO A 100 15.80 -3.75 -10.04
C PRO A 100 16.71 -2.96 -9.09
N GLY A 101 17.20 -1.79 -9.51
CA GLY A 101 18.06 -0.93 -8.69
C GLY A 101 17.36 -0.33 -7.47
N LYS A 102 16.02 -0.39 -7.43
CA LYS A 102 15.21 0.15 -6.32
C LYS A 102 14.81 -0.91 -5.31
N ILE A 103 14.97 -2.20 -5.62
CA ILE A 103 14.59 -3.30 -4.72
C ILE A 103 15.69 -3.53 -3.68
N LYS A 104 15.35 -3.35 -2.41
CA LYS A 104 16.29 -3.47 -1.28
C LYS A 104 16.07 -4.74 -0.46
N ARG A 105 14.87 -5.32 -0.50
CA ARG A 105 14.56 -6.59 0.16
C ARG A 105 14.56 -7.74 -0.83
N LYS A 106 14.97 -8.92 -0.37
CA LYS A 106 14.87 -10.17 -1.15
C LYS A 106 13.72 -11.06 -0.68
N GLN A 107 13.16 -10.77 0.49
CA GLN A 107 12.14 -11.57 1.15
C GLN A 107 11.15 -10.66 1.87
N ILE A 108 9.90 -11.11 1.91
CA ILE A 108 8.76 -10.44 2.54
C ILE A 108 8.24 -11.33 3.66
N ASP A 109 7.95 -10.72 4.81
CA ASP A 109 7.29 -11.42 5.91
C ASP A 109 5.90 -11.92 5.48
N LEU A 110 5.67 -13.23 5.66
CA LEU A 110 4.41 -13.87 5.32
C LEU A 110 3.33 -13.63 6.37
N LEU A 111 3.66 -13.14 7.57
CA LEU A 111 2.68 -12.97 8.65
C LEU A 111 1.57 -11.96 8.26
N PRO A 112 1.88 -10.75 7.74
CA PRO A 112 0.85 -9.85 7.22
C PRO A 112 0.06 -10.45 6.06
N ILE A 113 0.73 -11.17 5.16
CA ILE A 113 0.10 -11.83 4.00
C ILE A 113 -0.93 -12.86 4.45
N LYS A 114 -0.59 -13.71 5.43
CA LYS A 114 -1.51 -14.72 5.97
C LYS A 114 -2.73 -14.09 6.63
N LYS A 115 -2.55 -13.02 7.42
CA LYS A 115 -3.67 -12.25 8.01
C LYS A 115 -4.58 -11.67 6.94
N PHE A 116 -4.01 -11.06 5.91
CA PHE A 116 -4.80 -10.53 4.80
C PHE A 116 -5.62 -11.62 4.10
N LEU A 117 -5.01 -12.78 3.84
CA LEU A 117 -5.65 -13.90 3.16
C LEU A 117 -6.74 -14.59 3.99
N SER A 118 -6.57 -14.68 5.31
CA SER A 118 -7.62 -15.19 6.21
C SER A 118 -8.82 -14.25 6.30
N GLY A 119 -8.65 -12.99 5.89
CA GLY A 119 -9.67 -11.95 6.08
C GLY A 119 -9.77 -11.51 7.53
N GLU A 120 -8.82 -11.91 8.37
CA GLU A 120 -8.72 -11.51 9.78
C GLU A 120 -7.78 -10.32 9.89
N GLY A 121 -8.35 -9.14 10.18
CA GLY A 121 -7.58 -7.95 10.48
C GLY A 121 -8.32 -6.68 10.13
N ASP A 122 -8.23 -5.70 11.03
CA ASP A 122 -8.66 -4.35 10.74
C ASP A 122 -7.66 -3.70 9.78
N PHE A 123 -8.17 -2.92 8.81
CA PHE A 123 -7.32 -2.13 7.94
C PHE A 123 -6.87 -0.85 8.66
N PRO A 124 -5.60 -0.43 8.48
CA PRO A 124 -4.69 -0.87 7.44
C PRO A 124 -3.78 -2.02 7.90
N LEU A 125 -3.66 -3.05 7.08
CA LEU A 125 -2.67 -4.11 7.23
C LEU A 125 -1.40 -3.72 6.49
N LEU A 126 -0.32 -3.47 7.25
CA LEU A 126 0.96 -3.07 6.68
C LEU A 126 1.89 -4.27 6.47
N GLY A 127 2.35 -4.44 5.24
CA GLY A 127 3.33 -5.44 4.82
C GLY A 127 4.68 -4.79 4.50
N ASP A 128 5.72 -5.60 4.36
CA ASP A 128 7.05 -5.09 4.04
C ASP A 128 7.07 -4.36 2.68
N ASP A 129 7.76 -3.21 2.62
CA ASP A 129 8.04 -2.49 1.39
C ASP A 129 9.30 -3.08 0.72
N PRO A 130 9.21 -3.69 -0.47
CA PRO A 130 10.38 -4.26 -1.16
C PRO A 130 11.49 -3.23 -1.47
N ARG A 131 11.15 -1.94 -1.56
CA ARG A 131 12.09 -0.85 -1.91
C ARG A 131 12.79 -0.21 -0.72
N SER A 132 12.50 -0.69 0.50
CA SER A 132 13.02 -0.13 1.74
C SER A 132 13.33 -1.23 2.74
N THR A 133 14.44 -1.11 3.47
CA THR A 133 14.78 -2.12 4.49
C THR A 133 13.92 -1.97 5.75
N ASN A 134 13.33 -0.80 5.98
CA ASN A 134 12.73 -0.46 7.28
C ASN A 134 11.27 0.02 7.21
N SER A 135 10.73 0.32 6.02
CA SER A 135 9.32 0.75 5.89
C SER A 135 8.37 -0.40 5.58
N ARG A 136 7.11 -0.18 5.93
CA ARG A 136 5.97 -1.03 5.61
C ARG A 136 4.88 -0.20 4.94
N LYS A 137 4.10 -0.81 4.05
CA LYS A 137 3.04 -0.17 3.27
C LYS A 137 1.79 -1.03 3.22
N SER A 138 0.66 -0.40 2.90
CA SER A 138 -0.55 -1.12 2.53
C SER A 138 -0.29 -1.93 1.26
N PHE A 139 -0.92 -3.08 1.18
CA PHE A 139 -0.73 -4.02 0.08
C PHE A 139 -2.03 -4.76 -0.23
N SER A 140 -2.07 -5.34 -1.43
CA SER A 140 -3.03 -6.36 -1.84
C SER A 140 -2.27 -7.64 -2.16
N VAL A 141 -2.83 -8.79 -1.81
CA VAL A 141 -2.19 -10.07 -2.08
C VAL A 141 -3.20 -11.14 -2.47
N VAL A 142 -2.79 -12.03 -3.36
CA VAL A 142 -3.54 -13.24 -3.71
C VAL A 142 -2.59 -14.44 -3.80
N ALA A 143 -3.07 -15.59 -3.35
CA ALA A 143 -2.36 -16.85 -3.44
C ALA A 143 -2.55 -17.45 -4.84
N LEU A 144 -1.48 -17.95 -5.45
CA LEU A 144 -1.48 -18.53 -6.80
C LEU A 144 -0.96 -19.96 -6.78
N PRO A 145 -1.52 -20.88 -7.59
CA PRO A 145 -2.69 -20.69 -8.46
C PRO A 145 -4.01 -20.68 -7.67
N THR A 146 -4.04 -21.32 -6.50
CA THR A 146 -5.19 -21.38 -5.61
C THR A 146 -4.75 -21.15 -4.15
N ARG A 147 -5.73 -20.87 -3.28
CA ARG A 147 -5.47 -20.70 -1.83
C ARG A 147 -5.09 -22.01 -1.13
N ASP A 148 -5.60 -23.15 -1.60
CA ASP A 148 -5.42 -24.44 -0.92
C ASP A 148 -4.04 -25.04 -1.17
N ASN A 149 -3.48 -24.85 -2.36
CA ASN A 149 -2.14 -25.31 -2.70
C ASN A 149 -1.37 -24.25 -3.51
N PRO A 150 -0.96 -23.15 -2.86
CA PRO A 150 -0.26 -22.10 -3.56
C PRO A 150 1.15 -22.54 -3.94
N GLU A 151 1.54 -22.24 -5.18
CA GLU A 151 2.92 -22.18 -5.66
C GLU A 151 3.64 -20.93 -5.16
N GLY A 152 2.89 -19.86 -4.87
CA GLY A 152 3.40 -18.59 -4.40
C GLY A 152 2.31 -17.54 -4.18
N TYR A 153 2.72 -16.29 -4.10
CA TYR A 153 1.82 -15.16 -3.85
C TYR A 153 2.10 -14.03 -4.85
N LEU A 154 1.05 -13.41 -5.37
CA LEU A 154 1.17 -12.13 -6.06
C LEU A 154 0.95 -11.02 -5.04
N TYR A 155 2.01 -10.29 -4.72
CA TYR A 155 2.04 -9.21 -3.75
C TYR A 155 2.10 -7.86 -4.48
N VAL A 156 1.15 -6.98 -4.21
CA VAL A 156 0.99 -5.70 -4.92
C VAL A 156 1.04 -4.56 -3.92
N VAL A 157 1.90 -3.58 -4.18
CA VAL A 157 2.08 -2.36 -3.38
C VAL A 157 1.70 -1.17 -4.24
N LEU A 158 0.91 -0.25 -3.66
CA LEU A 158 0.58 1.02 -4.29
C LEU A 158 1.54 2.11 -3.80
N GLN A 159 2.09 2.89 -4.72
CA GLN A 159 2.80 4.11 -4.38
C GLN A 159 1.78 5.19 -3.99
N GLY A 160 1.77 5.54 -2.70
CA GLY A 160 0.98 6.60 -2.07
C GLY A 160 1.59 6.96 -0.74
#